data_AF-A0A849CGK9-F1
#
_entry.id   AF-A0A849CGK9-F1
#
_cell.length_a   1.000
_cell.length_b   1.000
_cell.length_c   1.000
_cell.angle_alpha   90.00
_cell.angle_beta   90.00
_cell.angle_gamma   90.00
#
_symmetry.space_group_name_H-M   'P 1'
#
loop_
_entity.id
_entity.type
_entity.pdbx_description
1 polymer ?
#
loop_
_entity_poly.entity_id
_entity_poly.type
_entity_poly.pdbx_seq_one_letter_code
_entity_poly.pdbx_strand_id
1 'polypeptide(L)'
;MNKKMLYAVIGTMAILHNGKRYEKGDKIELTAEEAENLSLYIQLDQSELEKRKEERRLAEEKAEQERLAAEKAQKEAEEKAEKERLAAEKAQKKAEEKTKEKADK
;
A
#
# COMPACT_ATOMS: atom_id res chain seq x y z
N MET A 1 -7.77 12.80 14.21
CA MET A 1 -6.66 13.78 14.14
C MET A 1 -6.88 14.64 12.91
N ASN A 2 -7.10 15.94 13.07
CA ASN A 2 -7.24 16.84 11.92
C ASN A 2 -5.85 17.05 11.33
N LYS A 3 -5.56 16.34 10.23
CA LYS A 3 -4.25 16.40 9.57
C LYS A 3 -4.06 17.81 8.99
N LYS A 4 -3.10 18.55 9.53
CA LYS A 4 -2.69 19.84 9.00
C LYS A 4 -1.68 19.66 7.86
N MET A 5 -1.72 20.57 6.91
CA MET A 5 -0.87 20.61 5.74
C MET A 5 -0.31 22.00 5.56
N LEU A 6 0.87 22.08 4.95
CA LEU A 6 1.54 23.34 4.69
C LEU A 6 1.07 23.92 3.35
N TYR A 7 0.63 25.16 3.39
CA TYR A 7 0.20 25.93 2.22
C TYR A 7 1.03 27.20 2.12
N ALA A 8 1.24 27.67 0.89
CA ALA A 8 1.79 28.99 0.61
C ALA A 8 0.65 29.97 0.34
N VAL A 9 0.72 31.16 0.94
CA VAL A 9 -0.21 32.24 0.65
C VAL A 9 0.12 32.82 -0.73
N ILE A 10 -0.82 32.75 -1.66
CA ILE A 10 -0.68 33.27 -3.03
C ILE A 10 -1.47 34.57 -3.24
N GLY A 11 -2.46 34.82 -2.38
CA GLY A 11 -3.30 36.01 -2.41
C GLY A 11 -2.51 37.31 -2.21
N THR A 12 -2.99 38.39 -2.83
CA THR A 12 -2.43 39.73 -2.62
C THR A 12 -2.84 40.34 -1.29
N MET A 13 -3.92 39.84 -0.67
CA MET A 13 -4.38 40.23 0.66
C MET A 13 -3.74 39.34 1.73
N ALA A 14 -3.41 39.95 2.87
CA ALA A 14 -2.91 39.21 4.02
C ALA A 14 -4.02 38.34 4.65
N ILE A 15 -3.65 37.15 5.11
CA ILE A 15 -4.54 36.22 5.81
C ILE A 15 -4.28 36.33 7.31
N LEU A 16 -5.33 36.53 8.11
CA LEU A 16 -5.25 36.42 9.57
C LEU A 16 -5.75 35.04 9.98
N HIS A 17 -4.88 34.23 10.57
CA HIS A 17 -5.23 32.89 11.01
C HIS A 17 -4.57 32.57 12.35
N ASN A 18 -5.36 32.07 13.30
CA ASN A 18 -4.91 31.78 14.67
C ASN A 18 -4.15 32.95 15.34
N GLY A 19 -4.61 34.19 15.11
CA GLY A 19 -3.99 35.40 15.67
C GLY A 19 -2.69 35.83 15.00
N LYS A 20 -2.22 35.12 13.97
CA LYS A 20 -1.03 35.49 13.18
C LYS A 20 -1.43 35.95 11.78
N ARG A 21 -0.79 37.03 11.32
CA ARG A 21 -0.94 37.55 9.96
C ARG A 21 0.09 36.90 9.03
N TYR A 22 -0.37 36.46 7.87
CA TYR A 22 0.43 35.84 6.81
C TYR A 22 0.31 36.66 5.54
N GLU A 23 1.42 36.96 4.90
CA GLU A 23 1.50 37.73 3.67
C GLU A 23 1.81 36.82 2.46
N LYS A 24 1.77 37.38 1.25
CA LYS A 24 2.06 36.61 0.04
C LYS A 24 3.44 35.97 0.11
N GLY A 25 3.49 34.65 -0.10
CA GLY A 25 4.70 33.84 -0.01
C GLY A 25 4.91 33.19 1.37
N ASP A 26 4.20 33.63 2.41
CA ASP A 26 4.30 33.00 3.72
C ASP A 26 3.71 31.60 3.71
N LYS A 27 4.27 30.74 4.57
CA LYS A 27 3.76 29.39 4.79
C LYS A 27 2.80 29.37 5.97
N ILE A 28 1.65 28.76 5.76
CA ILE A 28 0.57 28.61 6.73
C ILE A 28 0.18 27.14 6.86
N GLU A 29 0.03 26.67 8.09
CA GLU A 29 -0.45 25.31 8.37
C GLU A 29 -1.96 25.32 8.55
N LEU A 30 -2.67 24.56 7.72
CA LEU A 30 -4.13 24.52 7.69
C LEU A 30 -4.62 23.08 7.67
N THR A 31 -5.76 22.86 8.33
CA THR A 31 -6.57 21.65 8.14
C THR A 31 -7.23 21.68 6.75
N ALA A 32 -7.78 20.54 6.33
CA ALA A 32 -8.50 20.46 5.05
C ALA A 32 -9.67 21.46 4.97
N GLU A 33 -10.44 21.61 6.05
CA GLU A 33 -11.58 22.53 6.12
C GLU A 33 -11.13 24.00 6.06
N GLU A 34 -10.08 24.37 6.80
CA GLU A 34 -9.54 25.73 6.77
C GLU A 34 -8.94 26.07 5.40
N ALA A 35 -8.30 25.09 4.75
CA ALA A 35 -7.74 25.25 3.42
C ALA A 35 -8.83 25.40 2.34
N GLU A 36 -9.94 24.68 2.46
CA GLU A 36 -11.08 24.83 1.56
C GLU A 36 -11.67 26.25 1.64
N ASN A 37 -11.86 26.76 2.86
CA ASN A 37 -12.34 28.11 3.11
C ASN A 37 -11.39 29.19 2.56
N LEU A 38 -10.09 28.95 2.56
CA LEU A 38 -9.06 29.89 2.10
C LEU A 38 -8.54 29.56 0.69
N SER A 39 -9.17 28.64 -0.04
CA SER A 39 -8.66 28.06 -1.30
C SER A 39 -8.30 29.07 -2.40
N LEU A 40 -8.93 30.25 -2.41
CA LEU A 40 -8.61 31.33 -3.35
C LEU A 40 -7.31 32.08 -3.02
N TYR A 41 -6.86 32.01 -1.77
CA TYR A 41 -5.73 32.80 -1.26
C TYR A 41 -4.49 31.96 -0.97
N ILE A 42 -4.61 30.63 -1.02
CA ILE A 42 -3.53 29.70 -0.70
C ILE A 42 -3.35 28.68 -1.81
N GLN A 43 -2.15 28.11 -1.88
CA GLN A 43 -1.85 26.94 -2.69
C GLN A 43 -1.11 25.94 -1.83
N LEU A 44 -1.37 24.65 -2.01
CA LEU A 44 -0.62 23.62 -1.31
C LEU A 44 0.87 23.77 -1.64
N ASP A 45 1.71 23.75 -0.60
CA ASP A 45 3.15 23.90 -0.79
C ASP A 45 3.67 22.74 -1.66
N GLN A 46 4.40 23.07 -2.72
CA GLN A 46 4.87 22.06 -3.68
C GLN A 46 5.81 21.05 -3.03
N SER A 47 6.65 21.46 -2.06
CA SER A 47 7.53 20.53 -1.36
C SER A 47 6.75 19.56 -0.48
N GLU A 48 5.68 20.03 0.15
CA GLU A 48 4.79 19.17 0.94
C GLU A 48 3.97 18.23 0.04
N LEU A 49 3.56 18.68 -1.14
CA LEU A 49 2.91 17.84 -2.15
C LEU A 49 3.85 16.73 -2.64
N GLU A 50 5.09 17.05 -2.97
CA GLU A 50 6.07 16.06 -3.41
C GLU A 50 6.43 15.06 -2.30
N LYS A 51 6.59 15.55 -1.06
CA LYS A 51 6.80 14.68 0.10
C LYS A 51 5.68 13.66 0.27
N ARG A 52 4.42 14.09 0.13
CA ARG A 52 3.27 13.17 0.20
C ARG A 52 3.22 12.18 -0.95
N LYS A 53 3.57 12.59 -2.17
CA LYS A 53 3.65 11.67 -3.30
C LYS A 53 4.71 10.60 -3.05
N GLU A 54 5.86 11.00 -2.51
CA GLU A 54 6.94 10.06 -2.18
C GLU A 54 6.55 9.11 -1.05
N GLU A 55 5.95 9.62 0.03
CA GLU A 55 5.41 8.79 1.12
C GLU A 55 4.40 7.76 0.61
N ARG A 56 3.52 8.18 -0.32
CA ARG A 56 2.54 7.29 -0.93
C ARG A 56 3.21 6.22 -1.80
N ARG A 57 4.21 6.61 -2.61
CA ARG A 57 4.97 5.69 -3.46
C ARG A 57 5.68 4.62 -2.63
N LEU A 58 6.34 5.03 -1.55
CA LEU A 58 7.02 4.11 -0.63
C LEU A 58 6.04 3.17 0.07
N ALA A 59 4.85 3.66 0.45
CA ALA A 59 3.82 2.81 1.05
C ALA A 59 3.25 1.79 0.04
N GLU A 60 3.02 2.21 -1.21
CA GLU A 60 2.56 1.33 -2.29
C GLU A 60 3.61 0.27 -2.62
N GLU A 61 4.89 0.65 -2.75
CA GLU A 61 6.00 -0.30 -2.99
C GLU A 61 6.12 -1.32 -1.87
N LYS A 62 6.03 -0.87 -0.61
CA LYS A 62 6.10 -1.78 0.54
C LYS A 62 4.93 -2.77 0.55
N ALA A 63 3.73 -2.30 0.24
CA ALA A 63 2.55 -3.16 0.15
C ALA A 63 2.67 -4.17 -1.01
N GLU A 64 3.26 -3.77 -2.14
CA GLU A 64 3.51 -4.67 -3.27
C GLU A 64 4.56 -5.74 -2.92
N GLN A 65 5.66 -5.35 -2.26
CA GLN A 65 6.67 -6.31 -1.78
C GLN A 65 6.07 -7.33 -0.82
N GLU A 66 5.21 -6.90 0.10
CA GLU A 66 4.51 -7.79 1.03
C GLU A 66 3.57 -8.76 0.30
N ARG A 67 2.83 -8.29 -0.71
CA ARG A 67 1.99 -9.15 -1.56
C ARG A 67 2.82 -10.18 -2.33
N LEU A 68 3.94 -9.77 -2.92
CA LEU A 68 4.84 -10.66 -3.66
C LEU A 68 5.48 -11.72 -2.74
N ALA A 69 5.84 -11.34 -1.51
CA ALA A 69 6.36 -12.28 -0.52
C ALA A 69 5.29 -13.31 -0.11
N ALA A 70 4.06 -12.87 0.13
CA ALA A 70 2.93 -13.74 0.44
C ALA A 70 2.60 -14.69 -0.72
N GLU A 71 2.59 -14.19 -1.96
CA GLU A 71 2.32 -15.02 -3.15
C GLU A 71 3.38 -16.10 -3.34
N LYS A 72 4.67 -15.77 -3.16
CA LYS A 72 5.75 -16.76 -3.21
C LYS A 72 5.59 -17.85 -2.15
N ALA A 73 5.29 -17.46 -0.91
CA ALA A 73 5.06 -18.43 0.17
C ALA A 73 3.87 -19.35 -0.14
N GLN A 74 2.79 -18.82 -0.74
CA GLN A 74 1.64 -19.62 -1.13
C GLN A 74 1.99 -20.62 -2.24
N LYS A 75 2.69 -20.18 -3.30
CA LYS A 75 3.12 -21.07 -4.40
C LYS A 75 4.03 -22.18 -3.91
N GLU A 76 4.99 -21.87 -3.02
CA GLU A 76 5.87 -22.89 -2.43
C GLU A 76 5.10 -23.92 -1.59
N ALA A 77 4.06 -23.49 -0.87
CA ALA A 77 3.21 -24.40 -0.11
C ALA A 77 2.36 -25.29 -1.03
N GLU A 78 1.79 -24.72 -2.09
CA GLU A 78 1.00 -25.44 -3.09
C GLU A 78 1.84 -26.48 -3.84
N GLU A 79 3.06 -26.13 -4.26
CA GLU A 79 3.97 -27.05 -4.95
C GLU A 79 4.39 -28.23 -4.05
N LYS A 80 4.61 -27.99 -2.75
CA LYS A 80 4.89 -29.06 -1.78
C LYS A 80 3.70 -30.00 -1.62
N ALA A 81 2.50 -29.45 -1.48
CA ALA A 81 1.28 -30.25 -1.36
C ALA A 81 1.00 -31.08 -2.63
N GLU A 82 1.24 -30.53 -3.81
CA GLU A 82 1.09 -31.26 -5.08
C GLU A 82 2.09 -32.41 -5.18
N LYS A 83 3.37 -32.19 -4.86
CA LYS A 83 4.40 -33.24 -4.83
C LYS A 83 4.03 -34.38 -3.90
N GLU A 84 3.49 -34.06 -2.71
CA GLU A 84 3.07 -35.07 -1.74
C GLU A 84 1.87 -35.88 -2.23
N ARG A 85 0.86 -35.23 -2.82
CA ARG A 85 -0.28 -35.92 -3.46
C ARG A 85 0.18 -36.86 -4.58
N LEU A 86 1.09 -36.39 -5.44
CA LEU A 86 1.59 -37.19 -6.56
C LEU A 86 2.38 -38.43 -6.08
N ALA A 87 3.14 -38.28 -4.98
CA ALA A 87 3.86 -39.39 -4.37
C ALA A 87 2.90 -40.42 -3.74
N ALA A 88 1.88 -39.94 -3.01
CA ALA A 88 0.84 -40.80 -2.42
C ALA A 88 0.06 -41.57 -3.49
N GLU A 89 -0.35 -40.92 -4.59
CA GLU A 89 -1.07 -41.56 -5.69
C GLU A 89 -0.23 -42.66 -6.35
N LYS A 90 1.06 -42.39 -6.61
CA LYS A 90 1.98 -43.40 -7.16
C LYS A 90 2.15 -44.60 -6.23
N ALA A 91 2.21 -44.36 -4.92
CA ALA A 91 2.29 -45.43 -3.93
C ALA A 91 1.02 -46.28 -3.89
N GLN A 92 -0.16 -45.64 -3.94
CA GLN A 92 -1.45 -46.33 -4.01
C GLN A 92 -1.57 -47.20 -5.27
N LYS A 93 -1.29 -46.65 -6.46
CA LYS A 93 -1.34 -47.40 -7.72
C LYS A 93 -0.45 -48.65 -7.70
N LYS A 94 0.79 -48.52 -7.19
CA LYS A 94 1.71 -49.67 -7.04
C LYS A 94 1.20 -50.71 -6.04
N ALA A 95 0.58 -50.28 -4.96
CA ALA A 95 -0.01 -51.21 -3.99
C ALA A 95 -1.19 -51.96 -4.61
N GLU A 96 -2.04 -51.26 -5.36
CA GLU A 96 -3.22 -51.82 -6.02
C GLU A 96 -2.85 -52.84 -7.12
N GLU A 97 -1.83 -52.55 -7.94
CA GLU A 97 -1.29 -53.49 -8.92
C GLU A 97 -0.75 -54.77 -8.27
N LYS A 98 0.03 -54.64 -7.17
CA LYS A 98 0.54 -55.80 -6.43
C LYS A 98 -0.56 -56.66 -5.83
N THR A 99 -1.66 -56.07 -5.38
CA THR A 99 -2.82 -56.83 -4.88
C THR A 99 -3.57 -57.54 -6.00
N LYS A 100 -3.69 -56.94 -7.19
CA LYS A 100 -4.31 -57.59 -8.35
C LYS A 100 -3.44 -58.74 -8.87
N GLU A 101 -2.12 -58.55 -8.98
CA GLU A 101 -1.19 -59.60 -9.43
C GLU A 101 -1.15 -60.83 -8.50
N LYS A 102 -1.38 -60.64 -7.20
CA LYS A 102 -1.48 -61.75 -6.22
C LYS A 102 -2.85 -62.43 -6.20
N ALA A 103 -3.90 -61.80 -6.72
CA ALA A 103 -5.25 -62.37 -6.75
C ALA A 103 -5.47 -63.24 -8.00
N ASP A 104 -4.72 -63.01 -9.07
CA ASP A 104 -4.78 -63.75 -10.34
C ASP A 104 -3.83 -64.96 -10.43
N LYS A 105 -3.11 -65.30 -9.34
CA LYS A 105 -2.08 -66.35 -9.31
C LYS A 105 -2.35 -67.39 -8.22
#